data_AF-R1HSF5-F1
#
_entry.id   AF-R1HSF5-F1
#
_cell.length_a   1.000
_cell.length_b   1.000
_cell.length_c   1.000
_cell.angle_alpha   90.00
_cell.angle_beta   90.00
_cell.angle_gamma   90.00
#
_symmetry.space_group_name_H-M   'P 1'
#
loop_
_entity.id
_entity.type
_entity.pdbx_description
1 polymer ?
#
loop_
_entity_poly.entity_id
_entity_poly.type
_entity_poly.pdbx_seq_one_letter_code
_entity_poly.pdbx_strand_id
1 'polypeptide(L)'
;MRPLISTTDLAAALAGPAGDRPVVLDVRWRLAGPPGADSYREGHVPGAVFADLDRMLAAEPGEGGRHPLPDPADLQRDLRA
;
A
#
# COMPACT_ATOMS: atom_id res chain seq x y z
N MET A 1 -12.00 -0.14 16.86
CA MET A 1 -11.13 -0.45 15.71
C MET A 1 -9.94 -1.27 16.18
N ARG A 2 -9.55 -2.31 15.44
CA ARG A 2 -8.27 -3.02 15.62
C ARG A 2 -7.36 -2.64 14.43
N PRO A 3 -6.41 -1.71 14.59
CA PRO A 3 -5.59 -1.22 13.49
C PRO A 3 -4.48 -2.20 13.07
N LEU A 4 -4.37 -3.34 13.76
CA LEU A 4 -3.38 -4.38 13.52
C LEU A 4 -4.10 -5.71 13.26
N ILE A 5 -3.52 -6.51 12.36
CA ILE A 5 -3.98 -7.86 12.01
C ILE A 5 -2.78 -8.81 12.09
N SER A 6 -2.99 -10.03 12.60
CA SER A 6 -1.94 -11.04 12.60
C SER A 6 -1.80 -11.67 11.21
N THR A 7 -0.65 -12.29 10.93
CA THR A 7 -0.44 -13.02 9.65
C THR A 7 -1.42 -14.19 9.50
N THR A 8 -1.73 -14.89 10.59
CA THR A 8 -2.72 -15.98 10.61
C THR A 8 -4.13 -15.48 10.29
N ASP A 9 -4.55 -14.38 10.89
CA ASP A 9 -5.89 -13.82 10.65
C ASP A 9 -6.02 -13.26 9.23
N LEU A 10 -4.96 -12.62 8.71
CA LEU A 10 -4.92 -12.16 7.33
C LEU A 10 -5.02 -13.33 6.35
N ALA A 11 -4.26 -14.41 6.58
CA ALA A 11 -4.34 -15.60 5.74
C ALA A 11 -5.74 -16.23 5.74
N ALA A 12 -6.39 -16.30 6.91
CA ALA A 12 -7.77 -16.80 7.03
C ALA A 12 -8.76 -15.90 6.26
N ALA A 13 -8.63 -14.57 6.37
CA ALA A 13 -9.47 -13.62 5.66
C ALA A 13 -9.30 -13.75 4.13
N LEU A 14 -8.07 -13.92 3.65
CA LEU A 14 -7.78 -14.09 2.23
C LEU A 14 -8.27 -15.43 1.66
N ALA A 15 -8.33 -16.48 2.49
CA ALA A 15 -8.88 -17.78 2.10
C ALA A 15 -10.42 -17.81 2.06
N GLY A 16 -11.08 -16.78 2.62
CA GLY A 16 -12.54 -16.67 2.67
C GLY A 16 -13.21 -16.38 1.32
N PRO A 17 -14.55 -16.19 1.32
CA PRO A 17 -15.32 -15.81 0.13
C PRO A 17 -14.80 -14.52 -0.48
N ALA A 18 -14.79 -14.43 -1.82
CA ALA A 18 -14.20 -13.30 -2.53
C ALA A 18 -14.79 -11.92 -2.13
N GLY A 19 -16.08 -11.86 -1.78
CA GLY A 19 -16.74 -10.61 -1.37
C GLY A 19 -16.31 -10.07 0.00
N ASP A 20 -15.68 -10.92 0.83
CA ASP A 20 -15.26 -10.57 2.20
C ASP A 20 -13.74 -10.38 2.31
N ARG A 21 -13.00 -10.63 1.22
CA ARG A 21 -11.53 -10.52 1.22
C ARG A 21 -11.11 -9.07 1.35
N PRO A 22 -10.15 -8.74 2.22
CA PRO A 22 -9.58 -7.40 2.25
C PRO A 22 -8.75 -7.16 0.99
N VAL A 23 -8.70 -5.90 0.55
CA VAL A 23 -7.67 -5.45 -0.38
C VAL A 23 -6.36 -5.29 0.40
N VAL A 24 -5.31 -5.99 -0.03
CA VAL A 24 -3.98 -5.89 0.58
C VAL A 24 -3.15 -4.91 -0.25
N LEU A 25 -2.67 -3.85 0.39
CA LEU A 25 -1.74 -2.91 -0.24
C LEU A 25 -0.32 -3.19 0.24
N ASP A 26 0.59 -3.40 -0.71
CA ASP A 26 2.02 -3.45 -0.44
C ASP A 26 2.61 -2.03 -0.57
N VAL A 27 2.78 -1.38 0.57
CA VAL A 27 3.31 -0.01 0.69
C VAL A 27 4.80 0.00 1.03
N ARG A 28 5.55 -1.05 0.66
CA ARG A 28 6.98 -1.14 0.97
C ARG A 28 7.74 0.05 0.40
N TRP A 29 8.55 0.68 1.25
CA TRP A 29 9.39 1.82 0.90
C TRP A 29 10.71 1.73 1.66
N ARG A 30 11.79 2.25 1.05
CA ARG A 30 13.13 2.25 1.64
C ARG A 30 13.76 3.61 1.41
N LEU A 31 14.34 4.21 2.46
CA LEU A 31 15.07 5.47 2.38
C LEU A 31 16.31 5.37 1.48
N ALA A 32 16.96 4.20 1.51
CA ALA A 32 18.10 3.87 0.66
C ALA A 32 17.88 2.49 0.07
N GLY A 33 18.08 2.35 -1.24
CA GLY A 33 17.98 1.07 -1.94
C GLY A 33 17.15 1.15 -3.22
N PRO A 34 16.97 0.00 -3.89
CA PRO A 34 16.21 -0.08 -5.13
C PRO A 34 14.72 0.23 -4.90
N PRO A 35 13.99 0.69 -5.94
CA PRO A 35 12.56 0.96 -5.84
C PRO A 35 11.77 -0.24 -5.32
N GLY A 36 10.76 0.02 -4.48
CA GLY A 36 9.93 -1.03 -3.87
C GLY A 36 9.25 -1.95 -4.89
N ALA A 37 8.98 -1.44 -6.09
CA ALA A 37 8.33 -2.17 -7.18
C ALA A 37 9.11 -3.42 -7.63
N ASP A 38 10.44 -3.36 -7.65
CA ASP A 38 11.26 -4.52 -8.07
C ASP A 38 11.15 -5.64 -7.04
N SER A 39 11.30 -5.32 -5.75
CA SER A 39 11.11 -6.29 -4.67
C SER A 39 9.68 -6.81 -4.60
N TYR A 40 8.67 -6.01 -4.92
CA TYR A 40 7.29 -6.48 -5.03
C TYR A 40 7.17 -7.55 -6.12
N ARG A 41 7.77 -7.33 -7.31
CA ARG A 41 7.76 -8.32 -8.39
C ARG A 41 8.53 -9.60 -8.05
N GLU A 42 9.60 -9.51 -7.26
CA GLU A 42 10.32 -10.67 -6.74
C GLU A 42 9.47 -11.51 -5.78
N GLY A 43 8.61 -10.88 -4.97
CA GLY A 43 7.72 -11.57 -4.04
C GLY A 43 6.84 -10.64 -3.21
N HIS A 44 5.56 -10.98 -3.16
CA HIS A 44 4.53 -10.27 -2.40
C HIS A 44 3.43 -11.24 -1.92
N VAL A 45 2.58 -10.76 -1.02
CA VAL A 45 1.39 -11.49 -0.57
C VAL A 45 0.45 -11.72 -1.76
N PRO A 46 -0.07 -12.94 -1.98
CA PRO A 46 -0.96 -13.21 -3.12
C PRO A 46 -2.16 -12.26 -3.19
N GLY A 47 -2.35 -11.64 -4.35
CA GLY A 47 -3.44 -10.68 -4.60
C GLY A 47 -3.23 -9.29 -4.01
N ALA A 48 -2.07 -9.02 -3.40
CA ALA A 48 -1.73 -7.65 -3.00
C ALA A 48 -1.57 -6.75 -4.22
N VAL A 49 -1.78 -5.46 -4.03
CA VAL A 49 -1.53 -4.40 -5.01
C VAL A 49 -0.37 -3.55 -4.50
N PHE A 50 0.65 -3.33 -5.33
CA PHE A 50 1.73 -2.41 -4.98
C PHE A 50 1.23 -0.96 -5.01
N ALA A 51 1.39 -0.24 -3.91
CA ALA A 51 1.06 1.17 -3.80
C ALA A 51 2.34 1.96 -3.49
N ASP A 52 2.79 2.74 -4.47
CA ASP A 52 4.01 3.53 -4.37
C ASP A 52 3.79 4.70 -3.41
N LEU A 53 4.50 4.70 -2.27
CA LEU A 53 4.38 5.72 -1.23
C LEU A 53 4.60 7.12 -1.80
N ASP A 54 5.63 7.30 -2.62
CA ASP A 54 6.07 8.61 -3.09
C ASP A 54 5.15 9.15 -4.18
N ARG A 55 4.55 8.27 -4.98
CA ARG A 55 3.70 8.67 -6.12
C ARG A 55 2.22 8.72 -5.83
N MET A 56 1.72 7.86 -4.93
CA MET A 56 0.27 7.67 -4.73
C MET A 56 -0.20 8.09 -3.35
N LEU A 57 0.67 8.04 -2.34
CA LEU A 57 0.29 8.22 -0.93
C LEU A 57 0.92 9.46 -0.29
N ALA A 58 1.70 10.22 -1.05
CA ALA A 58 2.34 11.45 -0.63
C ALA A 58 2.16 12.54 -1.70
N ALA A 59 2.08 13.79 -1.27
CA ALA A 59 2.23 14.94 -2.14
C ALA A 59 3.72 15.25 -2.38
N GLU A 60 3.98 16.16 -3.32
CA GLU A 60 5.31 16.67 -3.60
C GLU A 60 5.98 17.21 -2.31
N PRO A 61 7.28 16.90 -2.08
CA PRO A 61 8.01 17.40 -0.93
C PRO A 61 7.99 18.92 -0.81
N GLY A 62 7.90 19.43 0.42
CA GLY A 62 7.82 20.87 0.66
C GLY A 62 7.76 21.24 2.13
N GLU A 63 7.01 22.30 2.47
CA GLU A 63 6.87 22.76 3.86
C GLU A 63 6.27 21.70 4.79
N GLY A 64 5.49 20.76 4.27
CA GLY A 64 4.94 19.61 5.00
C GLY A 64 5.91 18.44 5.20
N GLY A 65 7.18 18.56 4.77
CA GLY A 65 8.21 17.53 4.90
C GLY A 65 8.47 16.76 3.60
N ARG A 66 9.11 15.58 3.74
CA ARG A 66 9.52 14.74 2.60
C ARG A 66 8.40 13.90 1.98
N HIS A 67 7.34 13.60 2.74
CA HIS A 67 6.16 12.86 2.29
C HIS A 67 4.91 13.48 2.91
N PRO A 68 4.55 14.72 2.53
CA PRO A 68 3.34 15.36 3.04
C PRO A 68 2.09 14.57 2.62
N LEU A 69 0.99 14.72 3.37
CA LEU A 69 -0.29 14.12 2.99
C LEU A 69 -0.74 14.66 1.61
N PRO A 70 -1.22 13.78 0.71
CA PRO A 70 -1.72 14.21 -0.60
C PRO A 70 -3.06 14.92 -0.49
N ASP A 71 -3.41 15.67 -1.53
CA ASP A 71 -4.79 16.13 -1.68
C ASP A 71 -5.73 14.92 -1.77
N PRO A 72 -6.88 14.92 -1.07
CA PRO A 72 -7.82 13.79 -1.11
C PRO A 72 -8.29 13.42 -2.52
N ALA A 73 -8.37 14.36 -3.46
CA ALA A 73 -8.78 14.09 -4.84
C ALA A 73 -7.70 13.34 -5.63
N ASP A 74 -6.43 13.71 -5.44
CA ASP A 74 -5.29 13.01 -6.04
C ASP A 74 -5.19 11.57 -5.51
N LEU A 75 -5.28 11.39 -4.19
CA LEU A 75 -5.31 10.07 -3.56
C LEU A 75 -6.44 9.19 -4.12
N GLN A 76 -7.64 9.76 -4.26
CA GLN A 76 -8.79 9.02 -4.80
C GLN A 76 -8.63 8.64 -6.27
N ARG A 77 -8.00 9.51 -7.08
CA ARG A 77 -7.71 9.19 -8.49
C ARG A 77 -6.76 8.01 -8.56
N ASP A 78 -5.69 8.04 -7.79
CA ASP A 78 -4.62 7.06 -7.88
C ASP A 78 -5.05 5.68 -7.34
N LEU A 79 -5.90 5.64 -6.30
CA LEU A 79 -6.41 4.39 -5.73
C LEU A 79 -7.61 3.78 -6.49
N ARG A 80 -8.19 4.48 -7.47
CA ARG A 80 -9.32 3.98 -8.29
C ARG A 80 -8.90 3.56 -9.70
N ALA A 81 -7.68 3.88 -10.12
CA ALA A 81 -7.11 3.52 -11.41
C ALA A 81 -6.79 2.01 -11.48
#